data_AF-A0A8H5M033-F1
#
_entry.id   AF-A0A8H5M033-F1
#
_cell.length_a   1.000
_cell.length_b   1.000
_cell.length_c   1.000
_cell.angle_alpha   90.00
_cell.angle_beta   90.00
_cell.angle_gamma   90.00
#
_symmetry.space_group_name_H-M   'P 1'
#
loop_
_entity.id
_entity.type
_entity.pdbx_description
1 polymer ?
#
loop_
_entity_poly.entity_id
_entity_poly.type
_entity_poly.pdbx_seq_one_letter_code
_entity_poly.pdbx_strand_id
1 'polypeptide(L)'
;MKSLSLASIALALVASANALSLQSRAQVLLADGKSMQFGTARNNFSWQASGILYQGCKDSVSFPINIANCYALSLSSDPTAHLNPGAATPRQRIEFLSPGAADGVTQKFKWRYYLSSTVGTSSKFFHLMQLFSRGDGSPIITLDAVNGQIKIKDYKRDCVTTGCPSIPLASFTDRTTVHFVTVTYGPNGRMDYVVKDAADQSKMLLRYTVTGQMGSQSTSIKFGAYKATFEGMSAVNAAVGDFVNET
;
A
#
# COMPACT_ATOMS: atom_id res chain seq x y z
N MET A 1 -21.69 4.74 -78.53
CA MET A 1 -21.27 5.62 -77.41
C MET A 1 -22.36 5.63 -76.35
N LYS A 2 -22.21 4.77 -75.33
CA LYS A 2 -22.88 4.88 -74.03
C LYS A 2 -21.88 4.39 -72.98
N SER A 3 -21.89 5.07 -71.86
CA SER A 3 -20.78 5.29 -70.95
C SER A 3 -21.14 4.80 -69.55
N LEU A 4 -20.11 4.37 -68.79
CA LEU A 4 -19.98 4.28 -67.33
C LEU A 4 -20.88 3.26 -66.58
N SER A 5 -20.26 2.36 -65.80
CA SER A 5 -19.85 2.69 -64.42
C SER A 5 -19.19 1.49 -63.72
N LEU A 6 -17.96 1.66 -63.24
CA LEU A 6 -17.28 0.75 -62.32
C LEU A 6 -17.73 1.08 -60.88
N ALA A 7 -18.34 0.12 -60.20
CA ALA A 7 -18.63 0.23 -58.77
C ALA A 7 -17.44 -0.34 -57.96
N SER A 8 -16.72 0.54 -57.29
CA SER A 8 -15.72 0.20 -56.28
C SER A 8 -16.41 -0.28 -55.00
N ILE A 9 -16.23 -1.55 -54.62
CA ILE A 9 -16.67 -2.07 -53.33
C ILE A 9 -15.57 -1.78 -52.30
N ALA A 10 -15.81 -0.79 -51.44
CA ALA A 10 -15.00 -0.55 -50.25
C ALA A 10 -15.46 -1.50 -49.13
N LEU A 11 -14.61 -2.47 -48.78
CA LEU A 11 -14.84 -3.36 -47.64
C LEU A 11 -14.35 -2.67 -46.37
N ALA A 12 -15.27 -2.18 -45.54
CA ALA A 12 -14.94 -1.62 -44.23
C ALA A 12 -14.65 -2.75 -43.23
N LEU A 13 -13.39 -2.88 -42.78
CA LEU A 13 -13.06 -3.66 -41.60
C LEU A 13 -13.61 -2.95 -40.35
N VAL A 14 -14.66 -3.50 -39.75
CA VAL A 14 -15.07 -3.12 -38.40
C VAL A 14 -14.16 -3.86 -37.42
N ALA A 15 -13.10 -3.19 -36.98
CA ALA A 15 -12.32 -3.64 -35.84
C ALA A 15 -13.18 -3.46 -34.56
N SER A 16 -13.80 -4.54 -34.10
CA SER A 16 -14.47 -4.60 -32.80
C SER A 16 -13.40 -4.54 -31.70
N ALA A 17 -13.05 -3.32 -31.29
CA ALA A 17 -12.30 -3.10 -30.06
C ALA A 17 -13.21 -3.51 -28.89
N ASN A 18 -12.88 -4.63 -28.26
CA ASN A 18 -13.40 -4.99 -26.94
C ASN A 18 -12.92 -3.93 -25.93
N ALA A 19 -13.62 -2.81 -25.86
CA ALA A 19 -13.55 -1.92 -24.72
C ALA A 19 -14.10 -2.69 -23.52
N LEU A 20 -13.20 -3.34 -22.78
CA LEU A 20 -13.47 -3.79 -21.42
C LEU A 20 -13.84 -2.54 -20.60
N SER A 21 -15.14 -2.27 -20.54
CA SER A 21 -15.72 -1.32 -19.63
C SER A 21 -15.30 -1.73 -18.22
N LEU A 22 -14.38 -0.96 -17.63
CA LEU A 22 -14.10 -0.96 -16.20
C LEU A 22 -15.39 -0.48 -15.51
N GLN A 23 -16.34 -1.39 -15.25
CA GLN A 23 -17.46 -1.09 -14.38
C GLN A 23 -16.89 -0.64 -13.03
N SER A 24 -17.13 0.62 -12.66
CA SER A 24 -16.80 1.12 -11.34
C SER A 24 -17.55 0.25 -10.33
N ARG A 25 -16.84 -0.63 -9.63
CA ARG A 25 -17.46 -1.45 -8.58
C ARG A 25 -18.02 -0.50 -7.51
N ALA A 26 -19.26 -0.72 -7.09
CA ALA A 26 -19.87 0.07 -6.03
C ALA A 26 -18.96 0.05 -4.79
N GLN A 27 -18.70 1.23 -4.22
CA GLN A 27 -17.92 1.33 -3.00
C GLN A 27 -18.81 1.02 -1.80
N VAL A 28 -18.35 0.14 -0.91
CA VAL A 28 -19.00 -0.17 0.36
C VAL A 28 -18.22 0.50 1.48
N LEU A 29 -18.88 1.37 2.25
CA LEU A 29 -18.27 2.01 3.41
C LEU A 29 -18.03 0.98 4.51
N LEU A 30 -16.77 0.80 4.90
CA LEU A 30 -16.37 -0.10 5.99
C LEU A 30 -16.02 0.68 7.28
N ALA A 31 -15.44 1.87 7.14
CA ALA A 31 -15.22 2.79 8.25
C ALA A 31 -15.45 4.24 7.87
N ASP A 32 -16.06 5.02 8.77
CA ASP A 32 -16.56 6.37 8.52
C ASP A 32 -15.67 7.50 9.08
N GLY A 33 -14.55 7.15 9.73
CA GLY A 33 -13.61 8.11 10.31
C GLY A 33 -14.06 8.77 11.62
N LYS A 34 -15.19 8.34 12.21
CA LYS A 34 -15.68 8.91 13.49
C LYS A 34 -15.09 8.23 14.73
N SER A 35 -14.71 6.97 14.60
CA SER A 35 -14.12 6.17 15.67
C SER A 35 -13.21 5.09 15.10
N MET A 36 -12.46 4.42 15.96
CA MET A 36 -11.68 3.26 15.56
C MET A 36 -12.60 2.09 15.25
N GLN A 37 -12.48 1.55 14.05
CA GLN A 37 -13.26 0.42 13.56
C GLN A 37 -12.35 -0.69 13.07
N PHE A 38 -12.86 -1.92 13.07
CA PHE A 38 -12.10 -3.12 12.81
C PHE A 38 -12.91 -4.10 11.97
N GLY A 39 -12.22 -5.00 11.29
CA GLY A 39 -12.86 -6.12 10.63
C GLY A 39 -11.85 -7.03 9.95
N THR A 40 -12.37 -7.87 9.07
CA THR A 40 -11.58 -8.84 8.32
C THR A 40 -11.66 -8.53 6.83
N ALA A 41 -10.53 -8.65 6.15
CA ALA A 41 -10.38 -8.61 4.72
C ALA A 41 -10.13 -10.03 4.18
N ARG A 42 -9.98 -10.16 2.85
CA ARG A 42 -9.66 -11.45 2.22
C ARG A 42 -8.34 -12.02 2.76
N ASN A 43 -8.19 -13.35 2.67
CA ASN A 43 -6.96 -14.07 3.00
C ASN A 43 -6.49 -13.88 4.46
N ASN A 44 -7.44 -13.83 5.40
CA ASN A 44 -7.21 -13.72 6.85
C ASN A 44 -6.44 -12.47 7.29
N PHE A 45 -6.37 -11.44 6.44
CA PHE A 45 -5.93 -10.13 6.87
C PHE A 45 -7.01 -9.48 7.73
N SER A 46 -6.64 -8.96 8.89
CA SER A 46 -7.51 -8.04 9.62
C SER A 46 -7.26 -6.62 9.15
N TRP A 47 -8.24 -5.74 9.30
CA TRP A 47 -8.05 -4.31 9.10
C TRP A 47 -8.48 -3.53 10.34
N GLN A 48 -7.86 -2.37 10.50
CA GLN A 48 -8.17 -1.40 11.54
C GLN A 48 -8.14 0.00 10.92
N ALA A 49 -9.17 0.80 11.14
CA ALA A 49 -9.31 2.13 10.57
C ALA A 49 -9.81 3.15 11.60
N SER A 50 -9.06 4.24 11.78
CA SER A 50 -9.55 5.47 12.43
C SER A 50 -10.01 6.52 11.43
N GLY A 51 -9.65 6.35 10.15
CA GLY A 51 -10.14 7.19 9.05
C GLY A 51 -11.24 6.54 8.22
N ILE A 52 -11.47 7.07 7.02
CA ILE A 52 -12.51 6.57 6.13
C ILE A 52 -11.94 5.43 5.28
N LEU A 53 -12.60 4.27 5.32
CA LEU A 53 -12.24 3.08 4.57
C LEU A 53 -13.43 2.60 3.75
N TYR A 54 -13.21 2.43 2.44
CA TYR A 54 -14.16 1.77 1.55
C TYR A 54 -13.59 0.46 1.03
N GLN A 55 -14.45 -0.55 0.85
CA GLN A 55 -14.19 -1.66 -0.06
C GLN A 55 -14.66 -1.26 -1.47
N GLY A 56 -13.77 -1.39 -2.45
CA GLY A 56 -13.94 -0.87 -3.80
C GLY A 56 -13.24 0.48 -3.98
N CYS A 57 -12.72 0.72 -5.18
CA CYS A 57 -12.04 1.95 -5.55
C CYS A 57 -12.69 2.58 -6.77
N LYS A 58 -12.74 3.91 -6.79
CA LYS A 58 -13.10 4.68 -7.98
C LYS A 58 -11.85 4.81 -8.83
N ASP A 59 -11.81 4.05 -9.91
CA ASP A 59 -10.73 4.15 -10.88
C ASP A 59 -10.99 5.34 -11.83
N SER A 60 -9.93 5.97 -12.31
CA SER A 60 -10.05 7.04 -13.32
C SER A 60 -8.93 6.94 -14.34
N VAL A 61 -9.18 7.43 -15.55
CA VAL A 61 -8.18 7.42 -16.62
C VAL A 61 -6.92 8.23 -16.24
N SER A 62 -7.08 9.29 -15.43
CA SER A 62 -5.99 10.13 -14.95
C SER A 62 -5.19 9.51 -13.81
N PHE A 63 -5.78 8.58 -13.06
CA PHE A 63 -5.17 7.95 -11.88
C PHE A 63 -5.57 6.46 -11.84
N PRO A 64 -4.98 5.62 -12.70
CA PRO A 64 -5.35 4.22 -12.81
C PRO A 64 -4.86 3.45 -11.57
N ILE A 65 -5.76 3.16 -10.63
CA ILE A 65 -5.44 2.47 -9.38
C ILE A 65 -5.07 1.00 -9.64
N ASN A 66 -5.52 0.37 -10.72
CA ASN A 66 -5.05 -0.97 -11.13
C ASN A 66 -5.00 -2.02 -10.00
N ILE A 67 -6.01 -2.04 -9.12
CA ILE A 67 -6.18 -3.01 -8.02
C ILE A 67 -7.56 -3.64 -8.15
N ALA A 68 -7.64 -4.96 -8.31
CA ALA A 68 -8.91 -5.64 -8.58
C ALA A 68 -9.78 -5.77 -7.32
N ASN A 69 -9.21 -6.26 -6.22
CA ASN A 69 -9.84 -6.36 -4.91
C ASN A 69 -9.39 -5.18 -4.05
N CYS A 70 -9.91 -4.00 -4.38
CA CYS A 70 -9.40 -2.73 -3.87
C CYS A 70 -10.09 -2.28 -2.58
N TYR A 71 -9.33 -1.58 -1.75
CA TYR A 71 -9.79 -0.84 -0.59
C TYR A 71 -9.27 0.60 -0.72
N ALA A 72 -10.15 1.59 -0.66
CA ALA A 72 -9.79 3.00 -0.71
C ALA A 72 -9.65 3.56 0.72
N LEU A 73 -8.55 4.24 0.98
CA LEU A 73 -8.15 4.77 2.28
C LEU A 73 -8.15 6.30 2.23
N SER A 74 -8.77 6.95 3.21
CA SER A 74 -8.72 8.40 3.37
C SER A 74 -8.43 8.82 4.82
N LEU A 75 -7.34 9.56 5.01
CA LEU A 75 -6.99 10.20 6.28
C LEU A 75 -7.09 11.73 6.15
N SER A 76 -7.57 12.38 7.19
CA SER A 76 -7.81 13.84 7.20
C SER A 76 -6.51 14.63 7.24
N SER A 77 -6.55 15.87 6.73
CA SER A 77 -5.56 16.93 6.97
C SER A 77 -5.74 17.61 8.33
N ASP A 78 -6.93 17.51 8.94
CA ASP A 78 -7.20 18.02 10.28
C ASP A 78 -6.49 17.13 11.32
N PRO A 79 -5.57 17.69 12.14
CA PRO A 79 -4.81 16.90 13.12
C PRO A 79 -5.66 16.40 14.30
N THR A 80 -6.91 16.85 14.43
CA THR A 80 -7.87 16.45 15.47
C THR A 80 -8.90 15.42 14.98
N ALA A 81 -9.01 15.21 13.67
CA ALA A 81 -9.91 14.23 13.07
C ALA A 81 -9.24 12.86 12.86
N HIS A 82 -10.06 11.81 12.70
CA HIS A 82 -9.64 10.44 12.37
C HIS A 82 -8.60 9.86 13.36
N LEU A 83 -8.63 10.29 14.62
CA LEU A 83 -7.62 9.91 15.60
C LEU A 83 -7.73 8.44 15.98
N ASN A 84 -6.58 7.78 16.09
CA ASN A 84 -6.47 6.48 16.73
C ASN A 84 -6.58 6.67 18.25
N PRO A 85 -7.70 6.28 18.89
CA PRO A 85 -7.91 6.50 20.31
C PRO A 85 -6.90 5.70 21.15
N GLY A 86 -6.56 6.24 22.32
CA GLY A 86 -5.64 5.58 23.27
C GLY A 86 -4.17 5.55 22.84
N ALA A 87 -3.81 6.20 21.74
CA ALA A 87 -2.41 6.33 21.34
C ALA A 87 -1.67 7.34 22.22
N ALA A 88 -0.46 7.02 22.66
CA ALA A 88 0.38 7.92 23.47
C ALA A 88 0.70 9.26 22.78
N THR A 89 0.65 9.30 21.44
CA THR A 89 0.74 10.55 20.67
C THR A 89 -0.35 10.58 19.61
N PRO A 90 -0.90 11.77 19.26
CA PRO A 90 -1.89 11.91 18.21
C PRO A 90 -1.41 11.33 16.87
N ARG A 91 -2.25 10.47 16.28
CA ARG A 91 -1.93 9.72 15.07
C ARG A 91 -3.21 9.21 14.41
N GLN A 92 -3.15 9.04 13.10
CA GLN A 92 -4.25 8.52 12.27
C GLN A 92 -3.80 7.22 11.60
N ARG A 93 -4.68 6.23 11.47
CA ARG A 93 -4.35 4.96 10.81
C ARG A 93 -5.49 4.37 9.99
N ILE A 94 -5.13 3.76 8.88
CA ILE A 94 -5.89 2.70 8.24
C ILE A 94 -4.87 1.63 7.85
N GLU A 95 -4.93 0.47 8.47
CA GLU A 95 -3.94 -0.58 8.26
C GLU A 95 -4.60 -1.94 8.13
N PHE A 96 -4.03 -2.75 7.24
CA PHE A 96 -4.27 -4.18 7.11
C PHE A 96 -3.10 -4.90 7.75
N LEU A 97 -3.37 -6.00 8.43
CA LEU A 97 -2.37 -6.75 9.18
C LEU A 97 -2.57 -8.26 9.01
N SER A 98 -1.46 -8.95 8.77
CA SER A 98 -1.44 -10.41 8.78
C SER A 98 -1.70 -10.93 10.20
N PRO A 99 -2.11 -12.21 10.33
CA PRO A 99 -1.98 -12.91 11.61
C PRO A 99 -0.54 -12.81 12.13
N GLY A 100 -0.41 -12.79 13.46
CA GLY A 100 0.90 -12.86 14.10
C GLY A 100 1.49 -14.26 13.92
N ALA A 101 2.75 -14.31 13.49
CA ALA A 101 3.50 -15.54 13.33
C ALA A 101 4.53 -15.71 14.47
N ALA A 102 4.78 -16.98 14.82
CA ALA A 102 5.81 -17.37 15.76
C ALA A 102 7.22 -17.29 15.13
N ASP A 103 8.24 -17.28 15.98
CA ASP A 103 9.64 -17.28 15.56
C ASP A 103 9.97 -18.55 14.73
N GLY A 104 10.87 -18.41 13.75
CA GLY A 104 11.27 -19.48 12.83
C GLY A 104 10.28 -19.72 11.67
N VAL A 105 9.05 -19.23 11.74
CA VAL A 105 8.08 -19.33 10.65
C VAL A 105 8.51 -18.43 9.49
N THR A 106 8.39 -18.95 8.27
CA THR A 106 8.56 -18.16 7.04
C THR A 106 7.21 -17.92 6.38
N GLN A 107 6.94 -16.68 5.98
CA GLN A 107 5.75 -16.29 5.24
C GLN A 107 6.10 -15.43 4.05
N LYS A 108 5.27 -15.52 3.01
CA LYS A 108 5.38 -14.71 1.81
C LYS A 108 4.09 -13.94 1.58
N PHE A 109 4.24 -12.65 1.35
CA PHE A 109 3.12 -11.76 1.10
C PHE A 109 3.31 -11.00 -0.20
N LYS A 110 2.18 -10.77 -0.87
CA LYS A 110 2.09 -9.88 -2.00
C LYS A 110 0.86 -8.99 -1.86
N TRP A 111 1.00 -7.72 -2.18
CA TRP A 111 -0.13 -6.80 -2.28
C TRP A 111 0.16 -5.71 -3.30
N ARG A 112 -0.90 -5.01 -3.71
CA ARG A 112 -0.80 -3.78 -4.49
C ARG A 112 -1.09 -2.57 -3.62
N TYR A 113 -0.43 -1.46 -3.92
CA TYR A 113 -0.55 -0.20 -3.20
C TYR A 113 -0.60 0.95 -4.19
N TYR A 114 -1.42 1.95 -3.91
CA TYR A 114 -1.45 3.23 -4.61
C TYR A 114 -1.39 4.35 -3.58
N LEU A 115 -0.57 5.38 -3.83
CA LEU A 115 -0.50 6.60 -3.02
C LEU A 115 -0.71 7.81 -3.91
N SER A 116 -1.67 8.67 -3.58
CA SER A 116 -1.89 9.93 -4.27
C SER A 116 -0.73 10.90 -4.04
N SER A 117 -0.27 11.60 -5.08
CA SER A 117 0.75 12.66 -4.98
C SER A 117 0.28 13.90 -4.22
N THR A 118 -1.02 14.03 -3.98
CA THR A 118 -1.59 15.07 -3.11
C THR A 118 -1.11 14.97 -1.66
N VAL A 119 -0.42 13.88 -1.31
CA VAL A 119 0.12 13.68 0.01
C VAL A 119 1.40 14.50 0.23
N GLY A 120 1.40 15.30 1.28
CA GLY A 120 2.57 15.94 1.85
C GLY A 120 3.27 15.00 2.82
N THR A 121 4.57 15.21 2.98
CA THR A 121 5.41 14.48 3.94
C THR A 121 6.20 15.46 4.80
N SER A 122 6.65 15.01 5.96
CA SER A 122 7.44 15.82 6.89
C SER A 122 8.51 14.95 7.55
N SER A 123 9.16 15.48 8.60
CA SER A 123 10.09 14.71 9.43
C SER A 123 9.38 13.78 10.43
N LYS A 124 8.05 13.88 10.55
CA LYS A 124 7.25 13.00 11.42
C LYS A 124 6.98 11.67 10.73
N PHE A 125 6.79 10.60 11.51
CA PHE A 125 6.58 9.27 10.94
C PHE A 125 5.30 9.20 10.08
N PHE A 126 5.40 8.44 9.00
CA PHE A 126 4.28 8.06 8.15
C PHE A 126 4.59 6.71 7.51
N HIS A 127 4.12 5.65 8.16
CA HIS A 127 4.32 4.26 7.76
C HIS A 127 3.33 3.86 6.66
N LEU A 128 3.87 3.31 5.58
CA LEU A 128 3.11 2.64 4.51
C LEU A 128 3.11 1.11 4.68
N MET A 129 4.18 0.58 5.29
CA MET A 129 4.35 -0.82 5.68
C MET A 129 5.15 -0.89 6.98
N GLN A 130 4.86 -1.89 7.81
CA GLN A 130 5.69 -2.25 8.95
C GLN A 130 5.75 -3.76 9.17
N LEU A 131 6.94 -4.27 9.49
CA LEU A 131 7.12 -5.52 10.20
C LEU A 131 7.00 -5.19 11.69
N PHE A 132 5.87 -5.50 12.31
CA PHE A 132 5.58 -5.14 13.69
C PHE A 132 5.68 -6.34 14.61
N SER A 133 6.49 -6.22 15.67
CA SER A 133 6.66 -7.25 16.69
C SER A 133 5.87 -6.89 17.94
N ARG A 134 4.95 -7.77 18.36
CA ARG A 134 4.23 -7.60 19.62
C ARG A 134 5.11 -7.88 20.83
N GLY A 135 6.06 -8.82 20.72
CA GLY A 135 7.03 -9.10 21.79
C GLY A 135 7.97 -7.92 22.06
N ASP A 136 8.33 -7.16 21.03
CA ASP A 136 9.16 -5.94 21.15
C ASP A 136 8.33 -4.65 21.35
N GLY A 137 7.00 -4.73 21.27
CA GLY A 137 6.10 -3.58 21.36
C GLY A 137 6.32 -2.49 20.29
N SER A 138 7.04 -2.79 19.21
CA SER A 138 7.55 -1.79 18.26
C SER A 138 7.74 -2.36 16.84
N PRO A 139 7.77 -1.49 15.82
CA PRO A 139 8.17 -1.90 14.48
C PRO A 139 9.65 -2.29 14.47
N ILE A 140 9.96 -3.34 13.71
CA ILE A 140 11.31 -3.81 13.43
C ILE A 140 11.84 -3.12 12.17
N ILE A 141 11.03 -3.12 11.11
CA ILE A 141 11.33 -2.48 9.82
C ILE A 141 10.07 -1.76 9.36
N THR A 142 10.20 -0.57 8.78
CA THR A 142 9.11 0.16 8.15
C THR A 142 9.47 0.65 6.75
N LEU A 143 8.45 0.83 5.91
CA LEU A 143 8.51 1.68 4.73
C LEU A 143 7.81 3.00 5.07
N ASP A 144 8.56 4.11 5.00
CA ASP A 144 8.10 5.42 5.44
C ASP A 144 8.01 6.40 4.27
N ALA A 145 6.98 7.26 4.29
CA ALA A 145 6.86 8.44 3.43
C ALA A 145 7.22 9.70 4.22
N VAL A 146 8.50 10.12 4.19
CA VAL A 146 9.03 11.20 5.02
C VAL A 146 9.97 12.09 4.22
N ASN A 147 9.97 13.41 4.48
CA ASN A 147 10.85 14.40 3.85
C ASN A 147 10.97 14.27 2.31
N GLY A 148 9.84 14.08 1.62
CA GLY A 148 9.80 13.95 0.16
C GLY A 148 10.36 12.62 -0.37
N GLN A 149 10.52 11.62 0.49
CA GLN A 149 11.08 10.31 0.13
C GLN A 149 10.19 9.16 0.58
N ILE A 150 10.25 8.06 -0.17
CA ILE A 150 9.87 6.73 0.32
C ILE A 150 11.15 6.04 0.75
N LYS A 151 11.27 5.64 2.02
CA LYS A 151 12.50 5.02 2.53
C LYS A 151 12.25 3.91 3.51
N ILE A 152 13.19 2.97 3.56
CA ILE A 152 13.23 1.97 4.62
C ILE A 152 13.80 2.59 5.88
N LYS A 153 13.15 2.31 7.01
CA LYS A 153 13.74 2.48 8.31
C LYS A 153 13.82 1.12 9.00
N ASP A 154 14.98 0.87 9.54
CA ASP A 154 15.28 -0.31 10.31
C ASP A 154 15.55 0.10 11.74
N TYR A 155 14.81 -0.47 12.67
CA TYR A 155 14.88 -0.11 14.09
C TYR A 155 15.81 -1.03 14.88
N LYS A 156 16.27 -2.14 14.27
CA LYS A 156 17.18 -3.08 14.91
C LYS A 156 18.60 -2.95 14.38
N ARG A 157 18.77 -2.42 13.17
CA ARG A 157 20.08 -2.16 12.58
C ARG A 157 20.21 -0.69 12.22
N ASP A 158 21.44 -0.18 12.31
CA ASP A 158 21.72 1.20 11.95
C ASP A 158 21.68 1.37 10.42
N CYS A 159 20.70 2.14 9.94
CA CYS A 159 20.56 2.48 8.53
C CYS A 159 21.72 3.32 7.98
N VAL A 160 22.47 4.05 8.81
CA VAL A 160 23.67 4.79 8.38
C VAL A 160 24.76 3.81 7.96
N THR A 161 24.94 2.74 8.73
CA THR A 161 25.90 1.68 8.45
C THR A 161 25.42 0.70 7.38
N THR A 162 24.13 0.32 7.39
CA THR A 162 23.58 -0.73 6.51
C THR A 162 23.07 -0.21 5.15
N GLY A 163 22.97 1.10 4.96
CA GLY A 163 22.56 1.70 3.70
C GLY A 163 21.09 1.42 3.33
N CYS A 164 20.16 1.70 4.26
CA CYS A 164 18.73 1.50 4.00
C CYS A 164 18.28 2.27 2.74
N PRO A 165 17.60 1.61 1.79
CA PRO A 165 17.27 2.21 0.50
C PRO A 165 16.20 3.31 0.64
N SER A 166 16.27 4.29 -0.25
CA SER A 166 15.28 5.34 -0.40
C SER A 166 15.10 5.74 -1.86
N ILE A 167 13.92 6.25 -2.19
CA ILE A 167 13.59 6.85 -3.49
C ILE A 167 12.80 8.16 -3.30
N PRO A 168 12.81 9.08 -4.27
CA PRO A 168 11.95 10.25 -4.22
C PRO A 168 10.46 9.85 -4.15
N LEU A 169 9.65 10.58 -3.37
CA LEU A 169 8.21 10.36 -3.22
C LEU A 169 7.50 10.34 -4.59
N ALA A 170 7.87 11.27 -5.47
CA ALA A 170 7.32 11.39 -6.83
C ALA A 170 7.56 10.15 -7.70
N SER A 171 8.55 9.31 -7.39
CA SER A 171 8.78 8.04 -8.10
C SER A 171 7.83 6.92 -7.67
N PHE A 172 7.09 7.12 -6.58
CA PHE A 172 6.19 6.14 -5.96
C PHE A 172 4.70 6.54 -6.06
N THR A 173 4.39 7.83 -6.01
CA THR A 173 3.01 8.35 -6.05
C THR A 173 2.39 8.35 -7.45
N ASP A 174 1.06 8.42 -7.51
CA ASP A 174 0.22 8.43 -8.73
C ASP A 174 0.48 7.25 -9.66
N ARG A 175 0.85 6.13 -9.05
CA ARG A 175 1.00 4.84 -9.71
C ARG A 175 0.72 3.74 -8.72
N THR A 176 0.37 2.60 -9.25
CA THR A 176 0.21 1.38 -8.46
C THR A 176 1.56 0.69 -8.37
N THR A 177 1.95 0.33 -7.17
CA THR A 177 3.12 -0.48 -6.88
C THR A 177 2.68 -1.89 -6.48
N VAL A 178 3.53 -2.87 -6.77
CA VAL A 178 3.38 -4.24 -6.27
C VAL A 178 4.48 -4.48 -5.25
N HIS A 179 4.07 -4.95 -4.09
CA HIS A 179 4.93 -5.22 -2.96
C HIS A 179 5.06 -6.73 -2.79
N PHE A 180 6.27 -7.19 -2.55
CA PHE A 180 6.60 -8.59 -2.28
C PHE A 180 7.42 -8.65 -1.00
N VAL A 181 6.98 -9.43 -0.02
CA VAL A 181 7.71 -9.69 1.21
C VAL A 181 7.91 -11.18 1.34
N THR A 182 9.13 -11.63 1.57
CA THR A 182 9.42 -12.91 2.21
C THR A 182 10.05 -12.62 3.56
N VAL A 183 9.50 -13.15 4.63
CA VAL A 183 10.02 -12.94 5.99
C VAL A 183 10.09 -14.25 6.74
N THR A 184 11.24 -14.52 7.34
CA THR A 184 11.44 -15.53 8.39
C THR A 184 11.52 -14.79 9.72
N TYR A 185 10.59 -15.06 10.63
CA TYR A 185 10.46 -14.33 11.89
C TYR A 185 11.44 -14.82 12.96
N GLY A 186 11.67 -13.99 13.98
CA GLY A 186 12.46 -14.33 15.17
C GLY A 186 13.86 -13.72 15.20
N PRO A 187 14.67 -14.06 16.22
CA PRO A 187 15.93 -13.39 16.52
C PRO A 187 17.01 -13.55 15.43
N ASN A 188 16.99 -14.67 14.69
CA ASN A 188 17.90 -14.96 13.58
C ASN A 188 17.16 -15.02 12.24
N GLY A 189 16.14 -14.18 12.10
CA GLY A 189 15.28 -14.13 10.93
C GLY A 189 15.94 -13.51 9.70
N ARG A 190 15.11 -13.35 8.67
CA ARG A 190 15.47 -12.68 7.41
C ARG A 190 14.26 -11.99 6.82
N MET A 191 14.46 -10.87 6.16
CA MET A 191 13.45 -10.24 5.31
C MET A 191 14.04 -9.97 3.93
N ASP A 192 13.29 -10.31 2.88
CA ASP A 192 13.47 -9.80 1.51
C ASP A 192 12.21 -9.04 1.12
N TYR A 193 12.35 -7.74 0.92
CA TYR A 193 11.25 -6.84 0.60
C TYR A 193 11.53 -6.11 -0.71
N VAL A 194 10.60 -6.22 -1.66
CA VAL A 194 10.72 -5.63 -2.99
C VAL A 194 9.47 -4.85 -3.31
N VAL A 195 9.65 -3.64 -3.83
CA VAL A 195 8.62 -2.80 -4.42
C VAL A 195 8.90 -2.63 -5.91
N LYS A 196 7.91 -2.91 -6.74
CA LYS A 196 7.97 -2.80 -8.20
C LYS A 196 6.85 -1.93 -8.73
N ASP A 197 7.03 -1.38 -9.91
CA ASP A 197 5.94 -0.76 -10.66
C ASP A 197 4.92 -1.84 -11.09
N ALA A 198 3.62 -1.58 -10.96
CA ALA A 198 2.60 -2.55 -11.30
C ALA A 198 2.29 -2.63 -12.80
N ALA A 199 2.57 -1.56 -13.55
CA ALA A 199 2.43 -1.54 -15.00
C ALA A 199 3.60 -2.27 -15.68
N ASP A 200 4.79 -2.22 -15.08
CA ASP A 200 5.97 -2.96 -15.52
C ASP A 200 6.73 -3.56 -14.32
N GLN A 201 6.51 -4.84 -14.04
CA GLN A 201 7.16 -5.55 -12.92
C GLN A 201 8.64 -5.89 -13.17
N SER A 202 9.21 -5.55 -14.33
CA SER A 202 10.66 -5.56 -14.51
C SER A 202 11.30 -4.34 -13.82
N LYS A 203 10.56 -3.24 -13.68
CA LYS A 203 10.99 -2.01 -13.01
C LYS A 203 10.90 -2.14 -11.50
N MET A 204 12.03 -2.48 -10.89
CA MET A 204 12.21 -2.43 -9.45
C MET A 204 12.34 -0.96 -8.99
N LEU A 205 11.53 -0.57 -8.01
CA LEU A 205 11.58 0.78 -7.43
C LEU A 205 12.42 0.79 -6.16
N LEU A 206 12.26 -0.23 -5.30
CA LEU A 206 12.97 -0.32 -4.03
C LEU A 206 13.17 -1.79 -3.67
N ARG A 207 14.33 -2.15 -3.13
CA ARG A 207 14.59 -3.48 -2.57
C ARG A 207 15.41 -3.38 -1.32
N TYR A 208 15.03 -4.18 -0.32
CA TYR A 208 15.73 -4.30 0.94
C TYR A 208 15.80 -5.76 1.37
N THR A 209 17.01 -6.28 1.53
CA THR A 209 17.26 -7.66 1.97
C THR A 209 18.19 -7.64 3.16
N VAL A 210 17.84 -8.39 4.20
CA VAL A 210 18.54 -8.29 5.49
C VAL A 210 18.30 -9.52 6.36
N THR A 211 19.28 -9.86 7.19
CA THR A 211 19.23 -10.93 8.19
C THR A 211 19.35 -10.37 9.61
N GLY A 212 18.96 -11.17 10.61
CA GLY A 212 19.02 -10.82 12.02
C GLY A 212 17.63 -10.71 12.63
N GLN A 213 17.48 -9.89 13.68
CA GLN A 213 16.23 -9.83 14.44
C GLN A 213 15.04 -9.37 13.59
N MET A 214 14.07 -10.27 13.39
CA MET A 214 12.78 -10.07 12.70
C MET A 214 11.61 -10.20 13.66
N GLY A 215 11.73 -9.55 14.83
CA GLY A 215 10.73 -9.57 15.90
C GLY A 215 10.87 -10.75 16.86
N SER A 216 9.91 -10.86 17.77
CA SER A 216 9.84 -11.88 18.80
C SER A 216 8.40 -12.19 19.20
N GLN A 217 8.14 -13.43 19.63
CA GLN A 217 6.86 -13.97 20.11
C GLN A 217 5.72 -14.00 19.07
N SER A 218 5.29 -12.83 18.59
CA SER A 218 4.20 -12.68 17.63
C SER A 218 4.46 -11.47 16.74
N THR A 219 4.90 -11.75 15.52
CA THR A 219 5.29 -10.72 14.54
C THR A 219 4.36 -10.77 13.33
N SER A 220 3.97 -9.61 12.81
CA SER A 220 3.06 -9.51 11.66
C SER A 220 3.51 -8.45 10.68
N ILE A 221 3.25 -8.68 9.40
CA ILE A 221 3.30 -7.63 8.38
C ILE A 221 2.03 -6.80 8.50
N LYS A 222 2.20 -5.48 8.47
CA LYS A 222 1.11 -4.52 8.37
C LYS A 222 1.39 -3.55 7.22
N PHE A 223 0.35 -3.10 6.53
CA PHE A 223 0.47 -2.12 5.46
C PHE A 223 -0.80 -1.28 5.35
N GLY A 224 -0.69 -0.08 4.77
CA GLY A 224 -1.78 0.88 4.69
C GLY A 224 -1.25 2.31 4.81
N ALA A 225 -1.91 3.15 5.59
CA ALA A 225 -1.46 4.49 5.91
C ALA A 225 -1.52 4.71 7.42
N TYR A 226 -0.38 4.97 8.06
CA TYR A 226 -0.31 5.22 9.48
C TYR A 226 0.66 6.37 9.78
N LYS A 227 0.14 7.53 10.18
CA LYS A 227 0.94 8.75 10.33
C LYS A 227 0.72 9.46 11.65
N ALA A 228 1.73 10.19 12.09
CA ALA A 228 1.59 11.21 13.12
C ALA A 228 0.61 12.30 12.66
N THR A 229 -0.10 12.93 13.60
CA THR A 229 -0.77 14.20 13.31
C THR A 229 0.07 15.39 13.74
N PHE A 230 0.00 16.46 12.96
CA PHE A 230 0.66 17.74 13.22
C PHE A 230 -0.03 18.83 12.41
N GLU A 231 0.11 20.07 12.85
CA GLU A 231 -0.44 21.23 12.13
C GLU A 231 0.20 21.37 10.74
N GLY A 232 -0.61 21.70 9.73
CA GLY A 232 -0.15 21.86 8.34
C GLY A 232 0.08 20.53 7.60
N MET A 233 -0.32 19.39 8.17
CA MET A 233 -0.27 18.12 7.45
C MET A 233 -1.33 18.04 6.33
N SER A 234 -1.04 17.28 5.29
CA SER A 234 -2.00 17.02 4.22
C SER A 234 -2.96 15.86 4.58
N ALA A 235 -4.03 15.78 3.82
CA ALA A 235 -4.83 14.56 3.72
C ALA A 235 -4.00 13.43 3.06
N VAL A 236 -4.39 12.19 3.30
CA VAL A 236 -3.85 11.01 2.60
C VAL A 236 -4.98 10.36 1.84
N ASN A 237 -4.78 10.15 0.55
CA ASN A 237 -5.62 9.28 -0.26
C ASN A 237 -4.74 8.15 -0.79
N ALA A 238 -5.12 6.92 -0.49
CA ALA A 238 -4.38 5.73 -0.89
C ALA A 238 -5.35 4.61 -1.27
N ALA A 239 -4.84 3.58 -1.90
CA ALA A 239 -5.58 2.35 -2.11
C ALA A 239 -4.68 1.13 -1.92
N VAL A 240 -5.23 0.05 -1.38
CA VAL A 240 -4.52 -1.22 -1.23
C VAL A 240 -5.41 -2.38 -1.64
N GLY A 241 -4.82 -3.50 -2.02
CA GLY A 241 -5.60 -4.68 -2.36
C GLY A 241 -4.80 -5.79 -2.98
N ASP A 242 -5.52 -6.73 -3.58
CA ASP A 242 -4.95 -7.93 -4.22
C ASP A 242 -3.97 -8.66 -3.31
N PHE A 243 -4.37 -8.81 -2.04
CA PHE A 243 -3.59 -9.49 -1.02
C PHE A 243 -3.41 -10.96 -1.38
N VAL A 244 -2.19 -11.46 -1.30
CA VAL A 244 -1.88 -12.89 -1.38
C VAL A 244 -0.98 -13.23 -0.21
N ASN A 245 -1.33 -14.31 0.49
CA ASN A 245 -0.46 -14.99 1.42
C ASN A 245 -0.05 -16.30 0.75
N GLU A 246 1.20 -16.38 0.30
CA GLU A 246 1.76 -17.60 -0.27
C GLU A 246 2.34 -18.41 0.90
N THR A 247 1.49 -19.25 1.50
CA THR A 247 1.91 -20.26 2.49
C THR A 247 2.66 -21.39 1.80
#